data_AF-A0A949F4V2-F1
#
_entry.id   AF-A0A949F4V2-F1
#
_cell.length_a   1.000
_cell.length_b   1.000
_cell.length_c   1.000
_cell.angle_alpha   90.00
_cell.angle_beta   90.00
_cell.angle_gamma   90.00
#
_symmetry.space_group_name_H-M   'P 1'
#
loop_
_entity.id
_entity.type
_entity.pdbx_description
1 polymer ?
#
loop_
_entity_poly.entity_id
_entity_poly.type
_entity_poly.pdbx_seq_one_letter_code
_entity_poly.pdbx_strand_id
1 'polypeptide(L)'
;MKKICFLASIILAAIVIMAPIFANAMRSSTQTPDVKYISPRNDHEVNLTGKDSLTFEWHSLPKPGGGREAYRFELFKGSEDNYNRIYSVELKRDVRTIDIPADMFEDGAMYSWLVKQRDARTSAWSRAGDRWRFTVIKK
;
A
#
# COMPACT_ATOMS: atom_id res chain seq x y z
N MET A 1 1.08 -28.04 45.81
CA MET A 1 0.28 -27.69 44.61
C MET A 1 -0.20 -26.23 44.63
N LYS A 2 0.70 -25.22 44.58
CA LYS A 2 0.31 -23.79 44.61
C LYS A 2 0.99 -22.91 43.53
N LYS A 3 1.92 -23.46 42.74
CA LYS A 3 2.73 -22.68 41.78
C LYS A 3 2.08 -22.50 40.39
N ILE A 4 1.10 -23.35 40.03
CA ILE A 4 0.48 -23.35 38.70
C ILE A 4 -0.55 -22.23 38.53
N CYS A 5 -1.28 -21.84 39.60
CA CYS A 5 -2.29 -20.78 39.52
C CYS A 5 -1.71 -19.36 39.36
N PHE A 6 -0.46 -19.13 39.79
CA PHE A 6 0.17 -17.80 39.69
C PHE A 6 0.60 -17.47 38.26
N LEU A 7 1.09 -18.45 37.50
CA LEU A 7 1.50 -18.26 36.11
C LEU A 7 0.31 -18.00 35.16
N ALA A 8 -0.83 -18.66 35.40
CA ALA A 8 -2.05 -18.43 34.63
C ALA A 8 -2.59 -17.00 34.76
N SER A 9 -2.46 -16.38 35.94
CA SER A 9 -2.94 -15.02 36.20
C SER A 9 -2.09 -13.94 35.53
N ILE A 10 -0.77 -14.16 35.39
CA ILE A 10 0.15 -13.21 34.75
C ILE A 10 -0.05 -13.19 33.23
N ILE A 11 -0.28 -14.37 32.61
CA ILE A 11 -0.55 -14.47 31.17
C ILE A 11 -1.88 -13.80 30.81
N LEU A 12 -2.92 -13.97 31.64
CA LEU A 12 -4.21 -13.32 31.42
C LEU A 12 -4.13 -11.79 31.54
N ALA A 13 -3.35 -11.27 32.49
CA ALA A 13 -3.13 -9.83 32.65
C ALA A 13 -2.36 -9.21 31.46
N ALA A 14 -1.37 -9.91 30.91
CA ALA A 14 -0.61 -9.43 29.75
C ALA A 14 -1.49 -9.33 28.48
N ILE A 15 -2.43 -10.25 28.29
CA ILE A 15 -3.38 -10.24 27.15
C ILE A 15 -4.34 -9.04 27.25
N VAL A 16 -4.84 -8.73 28.45
CA VAL A 16 -5.77 -7.60 28.67
C VAL A 16 -5.10 -6.25 28.44
N ILE A 17 -3.81 -6.10 28.76
CA ILE A 17 -3.08 -4.84 28.56
C ILE A 17 -2.68 -4.62 27.10
N MET A 18 -2.42 -5.68 26.34
CA MET A 18 -2.04 -5.57 24.92
C MET A 18 -3.25 -5.41 23.98
N ALA A 19 -4.42 -5.97 24.32
CA ALA A 19 -5.65 -5.84 23.52
C ALA A 19 -6.01 -4.40 23.10
N PRO A 20 -5.97 -3.36 23.98
CA PRO A 20 -6.32 -2.00 23.59
C PRO A 20 -5.32 -1.37 22.60
N ILE A 21 -4.04 -1.77 22.63
CA ILE A 21 -3.01 -1.25 21.72
C ILE A 21 -3.30 -1.70 20.28
N PHE A 22 -3.63 -2.99 20.10
CA PHE A 22 -3.99 -3.54 18.80
C PHE A 22 -5.33 -2.98 18.26
N ALA A 23 -6.31 -2.76 19.14
CA ALA A 23 -7.61 -2.20 18.75
C ALA A 23 -7.53 -0.76 18.22
N ASN A 24 -6.70 0.08 18.86
CA ASN A 24 -6.50 1.47 18.43
C ASN A 24 -5.75 1.57 17.09
N ALA A 25 -4.76 0.71 16.85
CA ALA A 25 -4.06 0.65 15.57
C ALA A 25 -5.00 0.24 14.42
N MET A 26 -5.88 -0.76 14.64
CA MET A 26 -6.88 -1.18 13.64
C MET A 26 -7.91 -0.08 13.35
N ARG A 27 -8.44 0.59 14.38
CA ARG A 27 -9.44 1.67 14.22
C ARG A 27 -8.88 2.95 13.58
N SER A 28 -7.58 3.15 13.64
CA SER A 28 -6.92 4.30 13.00
C SER A 28 -6.78 4.11 11.48
N SER A 29 -6.44 2.88 11.04
CA SER A 29 -6.36 2.55 9.61
C SER A 29 -7.70 2.68 8.86
N THR A 30 -8.85 2.48 9.53
CA THR A 30 -10.19 2.67 8.95
C THR A 30 -10.52 4.13 8.70
N GLN A 31 -9.85 5.07 9.37
CA GLN A 31 -10.12 6.50 9.21
C GLN A 31 -9.27 7.15 8.12
N THR A 32 -8.18 6.52 7.71
CA THR A 32 -7.32 7.03 6.64
C THR A 32 -7.89 6.56 5.31
N PRO A 33 -8.44 7.46 4.48
CA PRO A 33 -9.14 7.05 3.27
C PRO A 33 -8.16 6.52 2.21
N ASP A 34 -8.65 5.70 1.30
CA ASP A 34 -7.82 5.14 0.22
C ASP A 34 -7.51 6.20 -0.85
N VAL A 35 -6.37 6.03 -1.52
CA VAL A 35 -5.94 6.90 -2.62
C VAL A 35 -6.73 6.55 -3.89
N LYS A 36 -7.07 7.56 -4.69
CA LYS A 36 -7.72 7.37 -5.99
C LYS A 36 -6.69 7.49 -7.11
N TYR A 37 -6.69 6.54 -8.03
CA TYR A 37 -5.67 6.44 -9.08
C TYR A 37 -6.11 7.11 -10.38
N ILE A 38 -5.12 7.48 -11.21
CA ILE A 38 -5.32 8.13 -12.50
C ILE A 38 -4.74 7.26 -13.63
N SER A 39 -3.47 6.86 -13.51
CA SER A 39 -2.73 6.16 -14.58
C SER A 39 -1.61 5.29 -14.00
N PRO A 40 -1.26 4.14 -14.62
CA PRO A 40 -1.98 3.46 -15.71
C PRO A 40 -3.30 2.86 -15.22
N ARG A 41 -4.34 2.87 -16.08
CA ARG A 41 -5.70 2.40 -15.72
C ARG A 41 -5.75 0.90 -15.43
N ASN A 42 -6.69 0.50 -14.57
CA ASN A 42 -6.95 -0.90 -14.26
C ASN A 42 -7.40 -1.69 -15.51
N ASP A 43 -6.91 -2.93 -15.61
CA ASP A 43 -7.22 -3.91 -16.66
C ASP A 43 -6.96 -3.38 -18.08
N HIS A 44 -5.91 -2.57 -18.25
CA HIS A 44 -5.51 -1.97 -19.51
C HIS A 44 -4.12 -2.47 -19.97
N GLU A 45 -3.87 -2.44 -21.29
CA GLU A 45 -2.55 -2.71 -21.86
C GLU A 45 -1.70 -1.43 -21.92
N VAL A 46 -0.45 -1.49 -21.48
CA VAL A 46 0.47 -0.35 -21.49
C VAL A 46 1.58 -0.61 -22.49
N ASN A 47 1.56 0.15 -23.59
CA ASN A 47 2.64 0.10 -24.58
C ASN A 47 3.84 0.95 -24.13
N LEU A 48 4.98 0.28 -23.93
CA LEU A 48 6.28 0.83 -23.55
C LEU A 48 7.32 0.78 -24.69
N THR A 49 6.95 0.39 -25.91
CA THR A 49 7.87 0.41 -27.06
C THR A 49 8.40 1.83 -27.28
N GLY A 50 9.73 1.96 -27.28
CA GLY A 50 10.43 3.24 -27.45
C GLY A 50 10.30 4.22 -26.27
N LYS A 51 9.83 3.78 -25.09
CA LYS A 51 9.74 4.60 -23.89
C LYS A 51 10.80 4.22 -22.87
N ASP A 52 11.33 5.21 -22.18
CA ASP A 52 12.33 5.03 -21.12
C ASP A 52 11.72 4.72 -19.75
N SER A 53 10.44 5.08 -19.54
CA SER A 53 9.75 4.89 -18.27
C SER A 53 8.23 4.77 -18.43
N LEU A 54 7.59 4.30 -17.36
CA LEU A 54 6.16 4.34 -17.13
C LEU A 54 5.85 5.26 -15.95
N THR A 55 5.08 6.31 -16.19
CA THR A 55 4.59 7.22 -15.16
C THR A 55 3.33 6.67 -14.50
N PHE A 56 3.37 6.57 -13.18
CA PHE A 56 2.22 6.28 -12.33
C PHE A 56 1.71 7.58 -11.73
N GLU A 57 0.39 7.76 -11.70
CA GLU A 57 -0.24 8.99 -11.24
C GLU A 57 -1.50 8.72 -10.41
N TRP A 58 -1.67 9.47 -9.33
CA TRP A 58 -2.84 9.40 -8.45
C TRP A 58 -3.33 10.78 -8.00
N HIS A 59 -4.59 10.84 -7.57
CA HIS A 59 -5.19 12.05 -7.05
C HIS A 59 -4.63 12.43 -5.67
N SER A 60 -4.60 13.73 -5.39
CA SER A 60 -4.35 14.23 -4.04
C SER A 60 -5.52 14.11 -3.08
N LEU A 61 -6.65 13.61 -3.54
CA LEU A 61 -7.86 13.43 -2.76
C LEU A 61 -8.27 11.96 -2.81
N PRO A 62 -8.95 11.45 -1.77
CA PRO A 62 -9.32 12.14 -0.52
C PRO A 62 -8.09 12.41 0.39
N LYS A 63 -8.20 13.45 1.24
CA LYS A 63 -7.20 13.74 2.30
C LYS A 63 -7.70 13.14 3.62
N PRO A 64 -6.82 12.56 4.45
CA PRO A 64 -7.17 12.15 5.80
C PRO A 64 -7.59 13.34 6.66
N GLY A 65 -8.35 13.10 7.73
CA GLY A 65 -8.82 14.15 8.62
C GLY A 65 -7.69 14.92 9.31
N GLY A 66 -6.56 14.27 9.60
CA GLY A 66 -5.34 14.91 10.09
C GLY A 66 -4.48 15.59 9.03
N GLY A 67 -4.90 15.55 7.76
CA GLY A 67 -4.04 15.85 6.62
C GLY A 67 -3.14 14.68 6.23
N ARG A 68 -2.34 14.88 5.17
CA ARG A 68 -1.44 13.85 4.63
C ARG A 68 0.00 14.11 5.07
N GLU A 69 0.63 13.07 5.59
CA GLU A 69 2.06 13.05 5.95
C GLU A 69 2.93 12.54 4.80
N ALA A 70 2.52 11.43 4.18
CA ALA A 70 3.29 10.76 3.14
C ALA A 70 2.39 9.92 2.23
N TYR A 71 2.98 9.48 1.12
CA TYR A 71 2.46 8.38 0.30
C TYR A 71 3.43 7.20 0.34
N ARG A 72 2.93 6.00 0.04
CA ARG A 72 3.74 4.82 -0.23
C ARG A 72 3.28 4.20 -1.53
N PHE A 73 4.15 4.17 -2.52
CA PHE A 73 3.93 3.47 -3.78
C PHE A 73 4.48 2.05 -3.69
N GLU A 74 3.72 1.06 -4.16
CA GLU A 74 4.15 -0.33 -4.24
C GLU A 74 3.80 -0.89 -5.63
N LEU A 75 4.77 -1.53 -6.29
CA LEU A 75 4.62 -2.23 -7.58
C LEU A 75 4.86 -3.72 -7.38
N PHE A 76 4.04 -4.52 -8.05
CA PHE A 76 4.04 -5.96 -7.98
C PHE A 76 4.09 -6.55 -9.39
N LYS A 77 4.75 -7.69 -9.53
CA LYS A 77 4.76 -8.52 -10.73
C LYS A 77 4.08 -9.85 -10.43
N GLY A 78 3.25 -10.35 -11.34
CA GLY A 78 2.65 -11.67 -11.23
C GLY A 78 1.18 -11.71 -11.64
N SER A 79 0.54 -12.84 -11.37
CA SER A 79 -0.87 -13.08 -11.65
C SER A 79 -1.75 -12.83 -10.42
N GLU A 80 -3.08 -12.87 -10.60
CA GLU A 80 -4.07 -12.71 -9.52
C GLU A 80 -3.76 -13.56 -8.28
N ASP A 81 -3.28 -14.78 -8.49
CA ASP A 81 -3.00 -15.74 -7.42
C ASP A 81 -1.62 -15.59 -6.77
N ASN A 82 -0.68 -14.84 -7.37
CA ASN A 82 0.69 -14.73 -6.88
C ASN A 82 1.40 -13.44 -7.30
N TYR A 83 1.09 -12.34 -6.61
CA TYR A 83 1.78 -11.07 -6.77
C TYR A 83 3.02 -10.96 -5.87
N ASN A 84 4.20 -10.83 -6.48
CA ASN A 84 5.43 -10.52 -5.79
C ASN A 84 5.68 -9.02 -5.81
N ARG A 85 5.91 -8.39 -4.65
CA ARG A 85 6.29 -6.97 -4.58
C ARG A 85 7.72 -6.81 -5.09
N ILE A 86 7.90 -6.05 -6.16
CA ILE A 86 9.19 -5.82 -6.80
C ILE A 86 9.75 -4.42 -6.54
N TYR A 87 8.89 -3.47 -6.14
CA TYR A 87 9.31 -2.11 -5.83
C TYR A 87 8.40 -1.50 -4.76
N SER A 88 8.99 -0.71 -3.85
CA SER A 88 8.28 0.00 -2.80
C SER A 88 9.05 1.24 -2.40
N VAL A 89 8.39 2.39 -2.34
CA VAL A 89 9.03 3.65 -1.93
C VAL A 89 8.06 4.53 -1.17
N GLU A 90 8.56 5.21 -0.15
CA GLU A 90 7.83 6.25 0.57
C GLU A 90 8.12 7.61 -0.06
N LEU A 91 7.05 8.35 -0.35
CA LEU A 91 7.08 9.61 -1.08
C LEU A 91 6.53 10.73 -0.20
N LYS A 92 7.02 11.95 -0.40
CA LYS A 92 6.53 13.14 0.31
C LYS A 92 5.05 13.40 0.01
N ARG A 93 4.33 14.05 0.94
CA ARG A 93 2.88 14.31 0.87
C ARG A 93 2.36 15.01 -0.39
N ASP A 94 3.23 15.73 -1.10
CA ASP A 94 2.94 16.53 -2.28
C ASP A 94 3.25 15.82 -3.61
N VAL A 95 3.97 14.70 -3.56
CA VAL A 95 4.30 13.88 -4.73
C VAL A 95 3.09 13.05 -5.13
N ARG A 96 2.71 13.13 -6.40
CA ARG A 96 1.53 12.44 -6.97
C ARG A 96 1.84 11.60 -8.19
N THR A 97 3.10 11.64 -8.61
CA THR A 97 3.61 10.90 -9.74
C THR A 97 4.89 10.19 -9.34
N ILE A 98 5.16 9.08 -10.01
CA ILE A 98 6.46 8.42 -9.97
C ILE A 98 6.73 7.78 -11.33
N ASP A 99 7.95 7.97 -11.83
CA ASP A 99 8.41 7.33 -13.05
C ASP A 99 9.19 6.06 -12.68
N ILE A 100 8.75 4.94 -13.22
CA ILE A 100 9.44 3.66 -13.08
C ILE A 100 10.15 3.35 -14.40
N PRO A 101 11.48 3.08 -14.39
CA PRO A 101 12.23 2.74 -15.58
C PRO A 101 11.60 1.58 -16.38
N ALA A 102 11.62 1.70 -17.71
CA ALA A 102 11.00 0.73 -18.61
C ALA A 102 11.69 -0.64 -18.55
N ASP A 103 12.95 -0.71 -18.14
CA ASP A 103 13.74 -1.95 -17.99
C ASP A 103 13.24 -2.85 -16.84
N MET A 104 12.49 -2.31 -15.88
CA MET A 104 11.81 -3.08 -14.83
C MET A 104 10.62 -3.90 -15.35
N PHE A 105 10.19 -3.64 -16.59
CA PHE A 105 9.03 -4.26 -17.20
C PHE A 105 9.42 -5.26 -18.30
N GLU A 106 8.80 -6.42 -18.24
CA GLU A 106 8.90 -7.49 -19.23
C GLU A 106 7.70 -7.46 -20.19
N ASP A 107 7.96 -7.75 -21.47
CA ASP A 107 6.92 -7.83 -22.49
C ASP A 107 5.92 -8.95 -22.17
N GLY A 108 4.62 -8.67 -22.32
CA GLY A 108 3.52 -9.59 -22.04
C GLY A 108 3.29 -9.89 -20.56
N ALA A 109 4.11 -9.38 -19.63
CA ALA A 109 3.94 -9.62 -18.20
C ALA A 109 2.84 -8.74 -17.60
N MET A 110 2.12 -9.31 -16.62
CA MET A 110 1.12 -8.59 -15.83
C MET A 110 1.74 -8.00 -14.56
N TYR A 111 1.37 -6.76 -14.29
CA TYR A 111 1.79 -5.99 -13.14
C TYR A 111 0.57 -5.47 -12.39
N SER A 112 0.75 -5.23 -11.10
CA SER A 112 -0.23 -4.49 -10.30
C SER A 112 0.46 -3.45 -9.44
N TRP A 113 -0.25 -2.37 -9.14
CA TRP A 113 0.29 -1.28 -8.33
C TRP A 113 -0.76 -0.74 -7.38
N LEU A 114 -0.28 -0.14 -6.28
CA LEU A 114 -1.12 0.55 -5.33
C LEU A 114 -0.39 1.72 -4.69
N VAL A 115 -1.17 2.67 -4.18
CA VAL A 115 -0.64 3.78 -3.38
C VAL A 115 -1.41 3.86 -2.07
N LYS A 116 -0.68 3.89 -0.96
CA LYS A 116 -1.22 4.19 0.36
C LYS A 116 -0.90 5.62 0.75
N GLN A 117 -1.74 6.23 1.56
CA GLN A 117 -1.45 7.52 2.19
C GLN A 117 -1.37 7.38 3.70
N ARG A 118 -0.54 8.21 4.33
CA ARG A 118 -0.37 8.26 5.79
C ARG A 118 -1.06 9.50 6.37
N ASP A 119 -1.92 9.31 7.36
CA ASP A 119 -2.56 10.41 8.10
C ASP A 119 -1.53 11.09 9.01
N ALA A 120 -1.42 12.42 8.95
CA ALA A 120 -0.41 13.16 9.71
C ALA A 120 -0.69 13.29 11.21
N ARG A 121 -1.94 13.08 11.64
CA ARG A 121 -2.35 13.12 13.04
C ARG A 121 -2.18 11.76 13.70
N THR A 122 -2.54 10.68 13.02
CA THR A 122 -2.52 9.33 13.61
C THR A 122 -1.34 8.47 13.16
N SER A 123 -0.59 8.94 12.14
CA SER A 123 0.49 8.22 11.47
C SER A 123 0.08 6.86 10.90
N ALA A 124 -1.22 6.57 10.80
CA ALA A 124 -1.73 5.35 10.22
C ALA A 124 -1.71 5.42 8.69
N TRP A 125 -1.38 4.29 8.07
CA TRP A 125 -1.53 4.12 6.64
C TRP A 125 -2.99 3.80 6.32
N SER A 126 -3.46 4.27 5.16
CA SER A 126 -4.68 3.77 4.54
C SER A 126 -4.56 2.25 4.36
N ARG A 127 -5.71 1.59 4.27
CA ARG A 127 -5.75 0.16 3.96
C ARG A 127 -5.09 -0.08 2.61
N ALA A 128 -4.68 -1.33 2.39
CA ALA A 128 -4.41 -1.78 1.03
C ALA A 128 -5.76 -1.84 0.32
N GLY A 129 -6.14 -0.74 -0.34
CA GLY A 129 -7.30 -0.71 -1.22
C GLY A 129 -7.08 -1.55 -2.47
N ASP A 130 -7.98 -1.40 -3.45
CA ASP A 130 -7.88 -2.11 -4.72
C ASP A 130 -6.57 -1.79 -5.42
N ARG A 131 -5.90 -2.84 -5.92
CA ARG A 131 -4.71 -2.69 -6.76
C ARG A 131 -5.18 -2.51 -8.20
N TRP A 132 -4.58 -1.56 -8.92
CA TRP A 132 -4.80 -1.47 -10.36
C TRP A 132 -3.78 -2.34 -11.08
N ARG A 133 -4.26 -3.04 -12.11
CA ARG A 133 -3.50 -4.02 -12.88
C ARG A 133 -3.37 -3.58 -14.32
N PHE A 134 -2.29 -4.01 -14.95
CA PHE A 134 -2.05 -3.75 -16.36
C PHE A 134 -1.11 -4.80 -16.93
N THR A 135 -1.19 -5.01 -18.24
CA THR A 135 -0.26 -5.86 -19.00
C THR A 135 0.66 -4.97 -19.81
N VAL A 136 1.95 -5.31 -19.87
CA VAL A 136 2.93 -4.52 -20.64
C VAL A 136 3.06 -5.04 -22.06
N ILE A 137 3.18 -4.12 -23.01
CA ILE A 137 3.60 -4.40 -24.39
C ILE A 137 4.92 -3.65 -24.63
N LYS A 138 5.97 -4.38 -24.97
CA LYS A 138 7.34 -3.89 -25.14
C LYS A 138 7.98 -4.69 -26.28
N LYS A 139 7.70 -4.28 -27.51
CA LYS A 139 8.38 -4.76 -28.72
C LYS A 139 9.68 -4.00 -28.95
#